data_AF-A0A367EWN1-F1
#
_entry.id   AF-A0A367EWN1-F1
#
_cell.length_a   1.000
_cell.length_b   1.000
_cell.length_c   1.000
_cell.angle_alpha   90.00
_cell.angle_beta   90.00
_cell.angle_gamma   90.00
#
_symmetry.space_group_name_H-M   'P 1'
#
loop_
_entity.id
_entity.type
_entity.pdbx_description
1 polymer ?
#
loop_
_entity_poly.entity_id
_entity_poly.type
_entity_poly.pdbx_seq_one_letter_code
_entity_poly.pdbx_strand_id
1 'polypeptide(L)'
;MICAADAAMVVADAEQHALYRLLSEARYREDQTAEQNARLTRAAGDRARYPSMASQLDAAQRENARLRDERDRARRLAVALESQLAAVRAMHQPQRFTTSDICGHCSGWGGDGTWPAQLVAWPCDTVRAIKEQP
;
A
#
# COMPACT_ATOMS: atom_id res chain seq x y z
N MET A 1 -15.36 -41.87 32.64
CA MET A 1 -15.10 -40.63 33.39
C MET A 1 -13.59 -40.44 33.36
N ILE A 2 -13.08 -39.52 32.53
CA ILE A 2 -11.64 -39.29 32.39
C ILE A 2 -11.21 -38.41 33.57
N CYS A 3 -10.19 -38.83 34.32
CA CYS A 3 -9.72 -38.10 35.50
C CYS A 3 -8.97 -36.82 35.07
N ALA A 4 -9.05 -35.76 35.87
CA ALA A 4 -8.42 -34.47 35.56
C ALA A 4 -6.90 -34.56 35.29
N ALA A 5 -6.23 -35.57 35.86
CA ALA A 5 -4.80 -35.86 35.62
C ALA A 5 -4.51 -36.34 34.18
N ASP A 6 -5.40 -37.15 33.59
CA ASP A 6 -5.24 -37.63 32.21
C ASP A 6 -5.41 -36.49 31.21
N ALA A 7 -6.34 -35.57 31.48
CA ALA A 7 -6.54 -34.37 30.67
C ALA A 7 -5.32 -33.43 30.74
N ALA A 8 -4.71 -33.25 31.92
CA ALA A 8 -3.51 -32.43 32.07
C ALA A 8 -2.29 -33.01 31.35
N MET A 9 -2.13 -34.34 31.35
CA MET A 9 -1.03 -35.01 30.65
C MET A 9 -1.13 -34.87 29.12
N VAL A 10 -2.33 -34.96 28.55
CA VAL A 10 -2.57 -34.77 27.11
C VAL A 10 -2.28 -33.32 26.69
N VAL A 11 -2.62 -32.34 27.53
CA VAL A 11 -2.28 -30.93 27.27
C VAL A 11 -0.76 -30.72 27.33
N ALA A 12 -0.08 -31.27 28.33
CA ALA A 12 1.37 -31.15 28.47
C ALA A 12 2.13 -31.81 27.29
N ASP A 13 1.68 -32.96 26.79
CA ASP A 13 2.26 -33.63 25.62
C ASP A 13 2.04 -32.81 24.34
N ALA A 14 0.84 -32.22 24.17
CA ALA A 14 0.53 -31.33 23.06
C ALA A 14 1.40 -30.05 23.07
N GLU A 15 1.61 -29.45 24.24
CA GLU A 15 2.48 -28.29 24.43
C GLU A 15 3.95 -28.62 24.14
N GLN A 16 4.44 -29.76 24.63
CA GLN A 16 5.80 -30.23 24.36
C GLN A 16 6.02 -30.49 22.87
N HIS A 17 5.05 -31.10 22.20
CA HIS A 17 5.12 -31.36 20.76
C HIS A 17 5.08 -30.06 19.94
N ALA A 18 4.29 -29.06 20.36
CA ALA A 18 4.28 -27.74 19.74
C ALA A 18 5.63 -27.03 19.90
N LEU A 19 6.25 -27.11 21.08
CA LEU A 19 7.58 -26.55 21.34
C LEU A 19 8.65 -27.16 20.43
N TYR A 20 8.66 -28.49 20.27
CA TYR A 20 9.61 -29.16 19.38
C TYR A 20 9.44 -28.75 17.91
N ARG A 21 8.20 -28.58 17.44
CA ARG A 21 7.96 -28.05 16.08
C ARG A 21 8.51 -26.65 15.92
N LEU A 22 8.23 -25.74 16.86
CA LEU A 22 8.75 -24.37 16.82
C LEU A 22 10.28 -24.32 16.80
N LEU A 23 10.95 -25.14 17.62
CA LEU A 23 12.41 -25.23 17.63
C LEU A 23 12.97 -25.80 16.32
N SER A 24 12.29 -26.78 15.71
CA SER A 24 12.71 -27.33 14.41
C SER A 24 12.57 -26.31 13.29
N GLU A 25 11.49 -25.53 13.28
CA GLU A 25 11.28 -24.44 12.33
C GLU A 25 12.29 -23.31 12.52
N ALA A 26 12.61 -22.97 13.77
CA ALA A 26 13.62 -21.96 14.09
C ALA A 26 15.00 -22.37 13.53
N ARG A 27 15.43 -23.61 13.78
CA ARG A 27 16.69 -24.14 13.23
C ARG A 27 16.72 -24.12 11.70
N TYR A 28 15.62 -24.51 11.06
CA TYR A 28 15.52 -24.46 9.60
C TYR A 28 15.66 -23.03 9.05
N ARG A 29 15.07 -22.03 9.73
CA ARG A 29 15.21 -20.62 9.35
C ARG A 29 16.64 -20.11 9.58
N GLU A 30 17.30 -20.54 10.64
CA GLU A 30 18.72 -20.23 10.90
C GLU A 30 19.61 -20.78 9.78
N ASP A 31 19.41 -22.04 9.38
CA ASP A 31 20.16 -22.66 8.29
C ASP A 31 19.95 -21.93 6.95
N GLN A 32 18.70 -21.56 6.63
CA GLN A 32 18.38 -20.76 5.44
C GLN A 32 19.08 -19.40 5.46
N THR A 33 19.10 -18.75 6.63
CA THR A 33 19.76 -17.45 6.80
C THR A 33 21.27 -17.57 6.68
N ALA A 34 21.86 -18.62 7.25
CA ALA A 34 23.28 -18.92 7.14
C ALA A 34 23.68 -19.20 5.68
N GLU A 35 22.85 -19.94 4.94
CA GLU A 35 23.08 -20.22 3.52
C GLU A 35 22.97 -18.94 2.67
N GLN A 36 21.96 -18.11 2.93
CA GLN A 36 21.81 -16.83 2.25
C GLN A 36 22.99 -15.89 2.53
N ASN A 37 23.45 -15.81 3.77
CA ASN A 37 24.64 -15.04 4.14
C ASN A 37 25.89 -15.57 3.42
N ALA A 38 26.09 -16.89 3.38
CA ALA A 38 27.21 -17.49 2.66
C ALA A 38 27.17 -17.19 1.15
N ARG A 39 25.98 -17.14 0.52
CA ARG A 39 25.81 -16.73 -0.88
C ARG A 39 26.20 -15.27 -1.09
N LEU A 40 25.78 -14.36 -0.20
CA LEU A 40 26.13 -12.94 -0.29
C LEU A 40 27.63 -12.71 -0.08
N THR A 41 28.26 -13.41 0.86
CA THR A 41 29.71 -13.33 1.09
C THR A 41 30.50 -13.82 -0.12
N ARG A 42 30.07 -14.91 -0.78
CA ARG A 42 30.69 -15.37 -2.04
C ARG A 42 30.57 -14.35 -3.16
N ALA A 43 29.38 -13.77 -3.36
CA ALA A 43 29.17 -12.72 -4.35
C ALA A 43 30.02 -11.46 -4.07
N ALA A 44 30.24 -11.13 -2.79
CA ALA A 44 31.16 -10.06 -2.39
C ALA A 44 32.64 -10.41 -2.65
N GLY A 45 33.03 -11.69 -2.50
CA GLY A 45 34.35 -12.19 -2.88
C GLY A 45 34.60 -12.13 -4.40
N ASP A 46 33.58 -12.44 -5.21
CA ASP A 46 33.65 -12.33 -6.67
C ASP A 46 33.78 -10.87 -7.13
N ARG A 47 33.18 -9.92 -6.39
CA ARG A 47 33.35 -8.48 -6.58
C ARG A 47 34.81 -8.03 -6.42
N ALA A 48 35.60 -8.67 -5.57
CA ALA A 48 37.03 -8.40 -5.42
C ALA A 48 37.88 -9.00 -6.56
N ARG A 49 37.41 -10.06 -7.22
CA ARG A 49 38.11 -10.74 -8.32
C ARG A 49 37.95 -10.05 -9.68
N TYR A 50 36.87 -9.29 -9.89
CA TYR A 50 36.59 -8.58 -11.13
C TYR A 50 36.28 -7.09 -10.90
N PRO A 51 37.30 -6.21 -10.83
CA PRO A 51 37.12 -4.78 -10.59
C PRO A 51 36.22 -4.08 -11.63
N SER A 52 36.22 -4.57 -12.87
CA SER A 52 35.37 -4.08 -13.96
C SER A 52 33.90 -4.47 -13.81
N MET A 53 33.58 -5.56 -13.10
CA MET A 53 32.21 -5.92 -12.75
C MET A 53 31.76 -5.21 -11.47
N ALA A 54 32.67 -4.93 -10.54
CA ALA A 54 32.36 -4.12 -9.35
C ALA A 54 31.83 -2.74 -9.73
N SER A 55 32.48 -2.06 -10.69
CA SER A 55 32.03 -0.74 -11.18
C SER A 55 30.68 -0.80 -11.91
N GLN A 56 30.42 -1.88 -12.65
CA GLN A 56 29.12 -2.11 -13.31
C GLN A 56 28.01 -2.41 -12.30
N LEU A 57 28.30 -3.21 -11.26
CA LEU A 57 27.37 -3.50 -10.18
C LEU A 57 27.06 -2.24 -9.37
N ASP A 58 28.07 -1.41 -9.11
CA ASP A 58 27.92 -0.10 -8.48
C ASP A 58 27.05 0.86 -9.31
N ALA A 59 27.27 0.90 -10.63
CA ALA A 59 26.44 1.69 -11.53
C ALA A 59 24.99 1.18 -11.54
N ALA A 60 24.79 -0.15 -11.60
CA ALA A 60 23.47 -0.76 -11.56
C ALA A 60 22.75 -0.55 -10.21
N GLN A 61 23.48 -0.53 -9.10
CA GLN A 61 22.95 -0.23 -7.77
C GLN A 61 22.53 1.23 -7.65
N ARG A 62 23.34 2.17 -8.14
CA ARG A 62 22.98 3.60 -8.20
C ARG A 62 21.77 3.85 -9.08
N GLU A 63 21.70 3.20 -10.25
CA GLU A 63 20.56 3.34 -11.14
C GLU A 63 19.29 2.74 -10.53
N ASN A 64 19.39 1.59 -9.86
CA ASN A 64 18.25 1.03 -9.12
C ASN A 64 17.78 1.96 -7.99
N ALA A 65 18.69 2.58 -7.25
CA ALA A 65 18.34 3.56 -6.23
C ALA A 65 17.59 4.76 -6.84
N ARG A 66 18.10 5.28 -7.96
CA ARG A 66 17.45 6.37 -8.70
C ARG A 66 16.04 5.98 -9.17
N LEU A 67 15.88 4.82 -9.80
CA LEU A 67 14.57 4.35 -10.26
C LEU A 67 13.58 4.13 -9.11
N ARG A 68 14.06 3.69 -7.95
CA ARG A 68 13.23 3.61 -6.73
C ARG A 68 12.79 4.98 -6.26
N ASP A 69 13.69 5.96 -6.22
CA ASP A 69 13.35 7.33 -5.84
C ASP A 69 12.36 7.98 -6.81
N GLU A 70 12.53 7.75 -8.11
CA GLU A 70 11.61 8.20 -9.17
C GLU A 70 10.22 7.56 -9.01
N ARG A 71 10.16 6.25 -8.76
CA ARG A 71 8.90 5.53 -8.49
C ARG A 71 8.23 6.05 -7.22
N ASP A 72 8.99 6.26 -6.15
CA ASP A 72 8.46 6.73 -4.88
C ASP A 72 7.97 8.19 -5.02
N ARG A 73 8.65 9.01 -5.82
CA ARG A 73 8.16 10.35 -6.21
C ARG A 73 6.87 10.26 -7.02
N ALA A 74 6.80 9.39 -8.02
CA ALA A 74 5.59 9.18 -8.83
C ALA A 74 4.42 8.74 -7.95
N ARG A 75 4.65 7.83 -6.98
CA ARG A 75 3.65 7.40 -6.01
C ARG A 75 3.17 8.55 -5.13
N ARG A 76 4.07 9.40 -4.63
CA ARG A 76 3.70 10.60 -3.86
C ARG A 76 2.83 11.56 -4.67
N LEU A 77 3.17 11.78 -5.95
CA LEU A 77 2.39 12.62 -6.85
C LEU A 77 1.01 12.01 -7.15
N ALA A 78 0.92 10.70 -7.36
CA ALA A 78 -0.35 10.01 -7.58
C ALA A 78 -1.28 10.16 -6.37
N VAL A 79 -0.79 9.94 -5.14
CA VAL A 79 -1.57 10.11 -3.91
C VAL A 79 -2.03 11.56 -3.73
N ALA A 80 -1.16 12.54 -4.02
CA ALA A 80 -1.51 13.95 -3.95
C ALA A 80 -2.61 14.31 -4.96
N LEU A 81 -2.51 13.80 -6.20
CA LEU A 81 -3.51 14.01 -7.24
C LEU A 81 -4.85 13.37 -6.88
N GLU A 82 -4.85 12.13 -6.36
CA GLU A 82 -6.06 11.46 -5.87
C GLU A 82 -6.72 12.26 -4.75
N SER A 83 -5.93 12.81 -3.83
CA SER A 83 -6.42 13.65 -2.72
C SER A 83 -7.04 14.95 -3.23
N GLN A 84 -6.42 15.59 -4.23
CA GLN A 84 -6.97 16.79 -4.88
C GLN A 84 -8.27 16.47 -5.63
N LEU A 85 -8.32 15.36 -6.37
CA LEU A 85 -9.54 14.89 -7.04
C LEU A 85 -10.65 14.55 -6.04
N ALA A 86 -10.31 13.96 -4.88
CA ALA A 86 -11.27 13.71 -3.82
C ALA A 86 -11.84 15.02 -3.25
N ALA A 87 -11.00 16.04 -3.05
CA ALA A 87 -11.46 17.37 -2.63
C ALA A 87 -12.39 18.02 -3.66
N VAL A 88 -12.05 17.94 -4.96
CA VAL A 88 -12.92 18.43 -6.04
C VAL A 88 -14.25 17.67 -6.05
N ARG A 89 -14.23 16.33 -5.97
CA ARG A 89 -15.45 15.51 -5.89
C ARG A 89 -16.30 15.88 -4.68
N ALA A 90 -15.68 16.17 -3.54
CA ALA A 90 -16.37 16.61 -2.33
C ALA A 90 -17.09 17.95 -2.51
N MET A 91 -16.46 18.93 -3.17
CA MET A 91 -17.12 20.20 -3.50
C MET A 91 -18.32 20.03 -4.43
N HIS A 92 -18.27 19.04 -5.34
CA HIS A 92 -19.32 18.77 -6.31
C HIS A 92 -20.31 17.66 -5.88
N GLN A 93 -20.41 17.36 -4.59
CA GLN A 93 -21.38 16.37 -4.09
C GLN A 93 -22.81 16.75 -4.49
N PRO A 94 -23.67 15.75 -4.81
CA PRO A 94 -25.06 16.01 -5.10
C PRO A 94 -25.74 16.57 -3.85
N GLN A 95 -26.57 17.58 -4.05
CA GLN A 95 -27.45 18.10 -3.03
C GLN A 95 -28.88 17.90 -3.49
N ARG A 96 -29.71 17.40 -2.60
CA ARG A 96 -31.10 17.12 -2.92
C ARG A 96 -31.90 18.42 -2.90
N PHE A 97 -32.46 18.78 -4.05
CA PHE A 97 -33.34 19.91 -4.19
C PHE A 97 -34.71 19.44 -4.66
N THR A 98 -35.71 19.51 -3.77
CA THR A 98 -37.06 18.95 -3.99
C THR A 98 -37.01 17.47 -4.37
N THR A 99 -37.09 17.14 -5.66
CA THR A 99 -37.13 15.79 -6.22
C THR A 99 -35.89 15.41 -7.04
N SER A 100 -34.93 16.32 -7.22
CA SER A 100 -33.76 16.11 -8.09
C SER A 100 -32.44 16.42 -7.36
N ASP A 101 -31.38 15.72 -7.75
CA ASP A 101 -30.02 16.00 -7.27
C ASP A 101 -29.34 17.04 -8.15
N ILE A 102 -28.87 18.12 -7.53
CA ILE A 102 -28.13 19.21 -8.19
C ILE A 102 -26.68 19.23 -7.71
N CYS A 103 -25.77 19.76 -8.53
CA CYS A 103 -24.37 19.88 -8.14
C CYS A 103 -24.20 20.99 -7.10
N GLY A 104 -23.64 20.65 -5.92
CA GLY A 104 -23.45 21.60 -4.83
C GLY A 104 -22.51 22.78 -5.13
N HIS A 105 -21.51 22.60 -5.99
CA HIS A 105 -20.57 23.67 -6.38
C HIS A 105 -21.10 24.59 -7.49
N CYS A 106 -21.70 24.02 -8.55
CA CYS A 106 -22.17 24.80 -9.70
C CYS A 106 -23.46 25.57 -9.42
N SER A 107 -24.18 25.17 -8.38
CA SER A 107 -25.39 25.85 -7.94
C SER A 107 -25.01 26.84 -6.84
N GLY A 108 -25.08 28.14 -7.13
CA GLY A 108 -24.76 29.18 -6.15
C GLY A 108 -25.74 29.14 -4.97
N TRP A 109 -25.30 28.67 -3.80
CA TRP A 109 -26.06 28.87 -2.56
C TRP A 109 -25.77 30.28 -2.05
N GLY A 110 -26.57 31.24 -2.53
CA GLY A 110 -26.60 32.61 -1.98
C GLY A 110 -27.16 32.59 -0.56
N GLY A 111 -26.28 32.75 0.43
CA GLY A 111 -26.61 32.80 1.85
C GLY A 111 -27.42 34.02 2.30
N ASP A 112 -28.07 34.74 1.39
CA ASP A 112 -28.83 35.96 1.61
C ASP A 112 -30.27 35.89 1.08
N GLY A 113 -30.73 34.73 0.59
CA GLY A 113 -32.14 34.53 0.21
C GLY A 113 -32.55 35.19 -1.11
N THR A 114 -31.63 35.88 -1.79
CA THR A 114 -31.81 36.25 -3.19
C THR A 114 -31.23 35.15 -4.07
N TRP A 115 -32.12 34.38 -4.69
CA TRP A 115 -31.78 33.38 -5.70
C TRP A 115 -31.17 34.06 -6.94
N PRO A 116 -29.98 33.63 -7.43
CA PRO A 116 -29.92 33.47 -8.90
C PRO A 116 -28.95 32.38 -9.42
N ALA A 117 -29.17 32.05 -10.71
CA ALA A 117 -28.32 31.39 -11.70
C ALA A 117 -28.29 29.84 -11.72
N GLN A 118 -29.10 29.30 -12.65
CA GLN A 118 -29.03 27.96 -13.26
C GLN A 118 -28.71 26.78 -12.32
N LEU A 119 -29.75 26.04 -11.94
CA LEU A 119 -29.61 24.72 -11.31
C LEU A 119 -28.93 23.77 -12.30
N VAL A 120 -27.75 23.26 -11.92
CA VAL A 120 -27.02 22.27 -12.72
C VAL A 120 -27.30 20.87 -12.17
N ALA A 121 -27.90 20.01 -12.99
CA ALA A 121 -28.17 18.63 -12.62
C ALA A 121 -26.85 17.89 -12.28
N TRP A 122 -26.89 17.07 -11.24
CA TRP A 122 -25.77 16.18 -10.93
C TRP A 122 -25.86 14.89 -11.76
N PRO A 123 -24.74 14.37 -12.30
CA PRO A 123 -23.40 14.94 -12.29
C PRO A 123 -23.24 16.06 -13.33
N CYS A 124 -22.63 17.17 -12.91
CA CYS A 124 -22.23 18.26 -13.81
C CYS A 124 -21.04 17.86 -14.69
N ASP A 125 -20.76 18.63 -15.74
CA ASP A 125 -19.71 18.34 -16.72
C ASP A 125 -18.33 18.12 -16.10
N THR A 126 -17.97 18.88 -15.06
CA THR A 126 -16.71 18.69 -14.33
C THR A 126 -16.64 17.30 -13.66
N VAL A 127 -17.73 16.85 -13.03
CA VAL A 127 -17.77 15.52 -12.39
C VAL A 127 -17.77 14.40 -13.43
N ARG A 128 -18.44 14.61 -14.57
CA ARG A 128 -18.42 13.67 -15.70
C ARG A 128 -17.00 13.53 -16.24
N ALA A 129 -16.35 14.65 -16.55
CA ALA A 129 -14.98 14.69 -17.04
C ALA A 129 -13.98 14.01 -16.08
N ILE A 130 -14.18 14.11 -14.76
CA ILE A 130 -13.33 13.42 -13.76
C ILE A 130 -13.61 11.91 -13.69
N LYS A 131 -14.86 11.47 -13.90
CA LYS A 131 -15.25 10.05 -13.87
C LYS A 131 -14.87 9.29 -15.14
N GLU A 132 -14.80 9.99 -16.27
CA GLU A 132 -14.50 9.44 -17.58
C GLU A 132 -12.99 9.37 -17.87
N GLN A 133 -12.14 9.84 -16.94
CA GLN A 133 -10.69 9.64 -17.07
C GLN A 133 -10.34 8.16 -16.84
N PRO A 134 -9.47 7.57 -17.69
CA PRO A 134 -9.04 6.17 -17.58
C PRO A 134 -8.22 5.88 -16.31
#